data_AF-A0A2W6AC91-F1
#
_entry.id   AF-A0A2W6AC91-F1
#
_cell.length_a   1.000
_cell.length_b   1.000
_cell.length_c   1.000
_cell.angle_alpha   90.00
_cell.angle_beta   90.00
_cell.angle_gamma   90.00
#
_symmetry.space_group_name_H-M   'P 1'
#
loop_
_entity.id
_entity.type
_entity.pdbx_description
1 polymer ?
#
loop_
_entity_poly.entity_id
_entity_poly.type
_entity_poly.pdbx_seq_one_letter_code
_entity_poly.pdbx_strand_id
1 'polypeptide(L)' 'MEAGVGTASRELGVPRRSLHRWLARYQEAGIEGLVERSRRPLELQPTIPTWVDRVIITVRLLT' A
#
# COMPACT_ATOMS: atom_id res chain seq x y z
N MET A 1 -9.32 30.67 2.76
CA MET A 1 -8.53 29.96 3.78
C MET A 1 -8.60 28.49 3.44
N GLU A 2 -7.50 27.89 3.03
CA GLU A 2 -7.50 26.44 2.79
C GLU A 2 -7.90 25.74 4.09
N ALA A 3 -8.97 24.95 4.03
CA ALA A 3 -9.45 24.21 5.18
C ALA A 3 -8.33 23.29 5.67
N GLY A 4 -7.84 23.50 6.89
CA GLY A 4 -6.79 22.67 7.46
C GLY A 4 -7.22 21.21 7.58
N VAL A 5 -6.25 20.29 7.73
CA VAL A 5 -6.47 18.83 7.80
C VAL A 5 -7.58 18.42 8.79
N GLY A 6 -7.78 19.18 9.86
CA GLY A 6 -8.84 18.93 10.84
C GLY A 6 -10.27 19.17 10.32
N THR A 7 -10.47 20.13 9.43
CA THR A 7 -11.78 20.40 8.80
C THR A 7 -12.06 19.38 7.71
N ALA A 8 -11.09 19.13 6.82
CA ALA A 8 -11.18 18.10 5.79
C ALA A 8 -11.44 16.69 6.37
N SER A 9 -10.85 16.38 7.52
CA SER A 9 -11.09 15.10 8.23
C SER A 9 -12.56 14.91 8.61
N ARG A 10 -13.23 15.99 9.06
CA ARG A 10 -14.64 15.95 9.44
C ARG A 10 -15.55 15.90 8.22
N GLU A 11 -15.28 16.72 7.21
CA GLU A 11 -16.08 16.80 5.98
C GLU A 11 -16.06 15.49 5.19
N LEU A 12 -14.88 14.84 5.11
CA LEU A 12 -14.70 13.61 4.35
C LEU A 12 -14.91 12.34 5.19
N GLY A 13 -15.09 12.46 6.51
CA GLY A 13 -15.18 11.32 7.42
C GLY A 13 -13.90 10.47 7.49
N VAL A 14 -12.76 11.00 7.05
CA VAL A 14 -11.47 10.29 6.99
C VAL A 14 -10.62 10.67 8.20
N PRO A 15 -9.98 9.70 8.88
CA PRO A 15 -9.06 10.00 9.98
C PRO A 15 -7.91 10.94 9.56
N ARG A 16 -7.57 11.92 10.41
CA ARG A 16 -6.44 12.86 10.18
C ARG A 16 -5.14 12.15 9.78
N ARG A 17 -4.83 11.00 10.40
CA ARG A 17 -3.64 10.18 10.06
C ARG A 17 -3.59 9.78 8.58
N SER A 18 -4.74 9.47 7.98
CA SER A 18 -4.83 9.07 6.58
C SER A 18 -4.64 10.28 5.67
N LEU A 19 -5.20 11.44 6.04
CA LEU A 19 -5.00 12.69 5.32
C LEU A 19 -3.53 13.14 5.34
N HIS A 20 -2.86 13.09 6.49
CA HIS A 20 -1.42 13.40 6.57
C HIS A 20 -0.59 12.46 5.69
N ARG A 21 -0.91 11.17 5.68
CA ARG A 21 -0.24 10.19 4.81
C ARG A 21 -0.46 10.49 3.33
N TRP A 22 -1.67 10.86 2.93
CA TRP A 22 -1.97 11.26 1.55
C TRP A 22 -1.25 12.56 1.17
N LEU A 23 -1.23 13.55 2.07
CA LEU A 23 -0.54 14.82 1.84
C LEU A 23 0.97 14.62 1.65
N ALA A 24 1.61 13.82 2.50
CA ALA A 24 3.02 13.49 2.36
C ALA A 24 3.31 12.83 1.00
N ARG A 25 2.50 11.84 0.60
CA ARG A 25 2.66 11.18 -0.71
C ARG A 25 2.42 12.12 -1.89
N TYR A 26 1.45 13.03 -1.76
CA TYR A 26 1.19 14.05 -2.77
C TYR A 26 2.35 15.04 -2.89
N GLN A 27 2.96 15.43 -1.77
CA GLN A 27 4.15 16.30 -1.78
C GLN A 27 5.36 15.61 -2.41
N GLU A 28 5.51 14.29 -2.23
CA GLU A 28 6.61 13.51 -2.79
C GLU A 28 6.46 13.21 -4.29
N ALA A 29 5.26 12.84 -4.73
CA ALA A 29 5.03 12.27 -6.07
C ALA A 29 3.85 12.89 -6.84
N GLY A 30 3.28 13.98 -6.33
CA GLY A 30 2.10 14.61 -6.92
C GLY A 30 0.89 13.67 -6.91
N ILE A 31 0.07 13.76 -7.96
CA ILE A 31 -1.16 12.96 -8.08
C ILE A 31 -0.87 11.44 -8.14
N GLU A 32 0.27 11.04 -8.72
CA GLU A 32 0.72 9.64 -8.75
C GLU A 32 1.00 9.08 -7.35
N GLY A 33 1.26 9.98 -6.39
CA GLY A 33 1.37 9.66 -4.96
C GLY A 33 0.09 9.09 -4.33
N LEU A 34 -1.06 9.41 -4.91
CA LEU A 34 -2.37 9.08 -4.34
C LEU A 34 -2.99 7.80 -4.90
N VAL A 35 -2.41 7.24 -5.97
CA VAL A 35 -2.80 5.93 -6.51
C VAL A 35 -2.63 4.86 -5.42
N GLU A 36 -3.59 3.92 -5.31
CA GLU A 36 -3.50 2.84 -4.33
C GLU A 36 -2.25 1.99 -4.64
N ARG A 37 -1.35 1.92 -3.67
CA ARG A 37 -0.15 1.09 -3.74
C ARG A 37 -0.43 -0.23 -3.04
N SER A 38 0.10 -1.31 -3.62
CA SER A 38 0.10 -2.61 -2.96
C SER A 38 0.71 -2.46 -1.56
N ARG A 39 -0.01 -2.95 -0.55
CA ARG A 39 0.48 -3.05 0.83
C ARG A 39 1.26 -4.34 1.07
N ARG A 40 1.38 -5.18 0.03
CA ARG A 40 2.14 -6.41 0.13
C ARG A 40 3.61 -6.06 0.32
N PRO A 41 4.31 -6.74 1.22
CA PRO A 41 5.76 -6.64 1.32
C PRO A 41 6.42 -6.87 -0.04
N LEU A 42 7.53 -6.17 -0.29
CA LEU A 42 8.39 -6.42 -1.46
C LEU A 42 8.95 -7.84 -1.44
N GLU A 43 9.26 -8.33 -0.24
CA GLU A 43 9.78 -9.66 -0.01
C GLU A 43 8.92 -10.37 1.03
N LEU A 44 8.53 -11.60 0.73
CA LEU A 44 7.85 -12.48 1.67
C LEU A 44 8.87 -13.31 2.42
N GLN A 45 8.68 -13.48 3.72
CA GLN A 45 9.48 -14.42 4.50
C GLN A 45 9.11 -15.85 4.09
N PRO A 46 10.06 -16.70 3.66
CA PRO A 46 9.78 -18.08 3.32
C PRO A 46 9.21 -18.80 4.54
N THR A 47 7.95 -19.25 4.43
CA THR A 47 7.29 -20.02 5.50
C THR A 47 7.51 -21.53 5.34
N ILE A 48 8.09 -21.95 4.21
CA ILE A 48 8.32 -23.35 3.86
C ILE A 48 9.77 -23.56 3.37
N PRO A 49 10.32 -24.77 3.51
CA PRO A 49 11.62 -25.10 2.93
C PRO A 49 11.64 -24.90 1.41
N THR A 50 12.76 -24.42 0.88
CA THR A 50 12.91 -24.04 -0.55
C THR A 50 12.56 -25.17 -1.53
N TRP A 51 12.80 -26.43 -1.16
CA TRP A 51 12.48 -27.56 -2.04
C TRP A 51 10.96 -27.71 -2.24
N VAL A 52 10.14 -27.39 -1.23
CA VAL A 52 8.67 -27.45 -1.31
C VAL A 52 8.16 -26.36 -2.25
N ASP A 53 8.68 -25.14 -2.10
CA ASP A 53 8.35 -23.99 -2.97
C ASP A 53 8.61 -24.30 -4.44
N ARG A 54 9.78 -24.89 -4.75
CA ARG A 54 10.14 -25.33 -6.11
C ARG A 54 9.18 -26.36 -6.68
N VAL A 55 8.74 -27.34 -5.88
CA VAL A 55 7.77 -28.35 -6.33
C VAL A 55 6.42 -27.69 -6.64
N ILE A 56 5.94 -26.81 -5.77
CA ILE A 56 4.67 -26.09 -5.97
C ILE A 56 4.72 -25.25 -7.25
N ILE A 57 5.78 -24.46 -7.44
CA ILE A 57 5.96 -23.64 -8.66
C ILE A 57 5.99 -24.54 -9.90
N THR A 58 6.74 -25.64 -9.85
CA THR A 58 6.86 -26.57 -10.99
C THR A 58 5.51 -27.17 -11.37
N VAL A 59 4.76 -27.69 -10.39
CA VAL A 59 3.41 -28.24 -10.64
C VAL A 59 2.48 -27.16 -11.19
N ARG A 60 2.48 -25.96 -10.60
CA ARG A 60 1.61 -24.86 -11.01
C ARG A 60 1.90 -24.37 -12.44
N LEU A 61 3.15 -24.45 -12.89
CA LEU A 61 3.55 -24.01 -14.23
C LEU A 61 3.39 -25.10 -15.30
N LEU A 62 3.33 -26.38 -14.89
CA LEU A 62 3.20 -27.53 -15.79
C LEU A 62 1.77 -28.06 -15.94
N THR A 63 0.80 -27.43 -15.26
CA THR A 63 -0.63 -27.78 -15.33
C THR A 63 -1.43 -26.58 -15.83
#